data_AF-A0A0B1TAR8-F1
#
_entry.id   AF-A0A0B1TAR8-F1
#
_cell.length_a   1.000
_cell.length_b   1.000
_cell.length_c   1.000
_cell.angle_alpha   90.00
_cell.angle_beta   90.00
_cell.angle_gamma   90.00
#
_symmetry.space_group_name_H-M   'P 1'
#
loop_
_entity.id
_entity.type
_entity.pdbx_description
1 polymer ?
#
loop_
_entity_poly.entity_id
_entity_poly.type
_entity_poly.pdbx_seq_one_letter_code
_entity_poly.pdbx_strand_id
1 'polypeptide(L)'
;MTDKIRRRILNIHNELRSLVARGLARNGTQGYAPKASAMYKLKYDCKLEELAMSHAKTCVYGHRPNSERPNIGENIYTLLVPGSDRTMNGEWVS
;
A
#
# COMPACT_ATOMS: atom_id res chain seq x y z
N MET A 1 0.09 -1.77 14.23
CA MET A 1 -0.17 -0.64 13.31
C MET A 1 -0.89 0.46 14.08
N THR A 2 -0.50 1.73 13.93
CA THR A 2 -1.19 2.85 14.59
C THR A 2 -2.26 3.46 13.68
N ASP A 3 -3.29 4.09 14.24
CA ASP A 3 -4.35 4.74 13.46
C ASP A 3 -3.84 5.89 12.58
N LYS A 4 -2.73 6.53 12.97
CA LYS A 4 -2.05 7.53 12.15
C LYS A 4 -1.56 6.89 10.84
N ILE A 5 -0.91 5.73 10.92
CA ILE A 5 -0.38 5.02 9.75
C ILE A 5 -1.54 4.46 8.90
N ARG A 6 -2.55 3.84 9.52
CA ARG A 6 -3.74 3.33 8.80
C ARG A 6 -4.40 4.41 7.94
N ARG A 7 -4.66 5.58 8.54
CA ARG A 7 -5.26 6.74 7.85
C ARG A 7 -4.34 7.25 6.75
N ARG A 8 -3.03 7.34 6.99
CA ARG A 8 -2.06 7.80 5.99
C ARG A 8 -2.05 6.88 4.76
N ILE A 9 -1.97 5.57 4.97
CA ILE A 9 -2.00 4.58 3.88
C ILE A 9 -3.30 4.70 3.09
N LEU A 10 -4.46 4.72 3.75
CA LEU A 10 -5.76 4.81 3.08
C LEU A 10 -5.91 6.11 2.28
N ASN A 11 -5.48 7.23 2.85
CA ASN A 11 -5.59 8.55 2.21
C ASN A 11 -4.72 8.62 0.96
N ILE A 12 -3.43 8.22 1.05
CA ILE A 12 -2.53 8.23 -0.12
C ILE A 12 -3.12 7.39 -1.25
N HIS A 13 -3.62 6.18 -0.97
CA HIS A 13 -4.19 5.34 -2.01
C HIS A 13 -5.41 5.98 -2.67
N ASN A 14 -6.32 6.56 -1.88
CA ASN A 14 -7.50 7.22 -2.43
C ASN A 14 -7.18 8.53 -3.18
N GLU A 15 -6.16 9.28 -2.74
CA GLU A 15 -5.65 10.47 -3.44
C GLU A 15 -5.08 10.09 -4.81
N LEU A 16 -4.22 9.07 -4.86
CA LEU A 16 -3.65 8.56 -6.11
C LEU A 16 -4.74 8.01 -7.05
N ARG A 17 -5.70 7.24 -6.53
CA ARG A 17 -6.84 6.75 -7.32
C ARG A 17 -7.68 7.91 -7.89
N SER A 18 -7.86 8.99 -7.13
CA SER A 18 -8.55 10.20 -7.59
C SER A 18 -7.77 10.94 -8.69
N LEU A 19 -6.45 11.02 -8.57
CA LEU A 19 -5.60 11.60 -9.62
C LEU A 19 -5.68 10.81 -10.92
N VAL A 20 -5.60 9.49 -10.84
CA VAL A 20 -5.76 8.60 -12.02
C VAL A 20 -7.16 8.74 -12.60
N ALA A 21 -8.22 8.66 -11.78
CA ALA A 21 -9.60 8.71 -12.25
C ALA A 21 -9.93 10.01 -13.00
N ARG A 22 -9.35 11.13 -12.58
CA ARG A 22 -9.51 12.44 -13.25
C ARG A 22 -8.63 12.63 -14.48
N GLY A 23 -7.74 11.68 -14.78
CA GLY A 23 -6.79 11.77 -15.89
C GLY A 23 -5.67 12.78 -15.65
N LEU A 24 -5.27 12.97 -14.39
CA LEU A 24 -4.25 13.94 -13.97
C LEU A 24 -2.93 13.27 -13.54
N ALA A 25 -2.90 11.94 -13.45
CA ALA A 25 -1.68 11.19 -13.17
C ALA A 25 -0.83 11.04 -14.43
N ARG A 26 0.47 11.38 -14.37
CA ARG A 26 1.40 11.15 -15.48
C ARG A 26 1.59 9.65 -15.71
N ASN A 27 1.55 9.23 -16.96
CA ASN A 27 1.80 7.87 -17.41
C ASN A 27 3.18 7.77 -18.07
N GLY A 28 4.25 7.84 -17.27
CA GLY A 28 5.63 7.83 -17.76
C GLY A 28 5.90 8.94 -18.79
N THR A 29 6.38 8.55 -19.97
CA THR A 29 6.58 9.44 -21.14
C THR A 29 5.36 9.55 -22.04
N GLN A 30 4.29 8.78 -21.80
CA GLN A 30 3.11 8.66 -22.65
C GLN A 30 2.00 9.68 -22.32
N GLY A 31 2.34 10.76 -21.61
CA GLY A 31 1.37 11.79 -21.20
C GLY A 31 0.67 11.46 -19.87
N TYR A 32 -0.66 11.44 -19.87
CA TYR A 32 -1.48 11.22 -18.67
C TYR A 32 -2.30 9.93 -18.76
N ALA A 33 -2.62 9.34 -17.60
CA ALA A 33 -3.52 8.20 -17.52
C ALA A 33 -4.92 8.57 -18.07
N PRO A 34 -5.62 7.62 -18.71
CA PRO A 34 -7.00 7.85 -19.14
C PRO A 34 -7.92 8.04 -17.94
N LYS A 35 -9.00 8.80 -18.12
CA LYS A 35 -10.04 8.97 -17.10
C LYS A 35 -10.73 7.64 -16.83
N ALA A 36 -11.05 7.36 -15.56
CA ALA A 36 -11.79 6.18 -15.17
C ALA A 36 -13.29 6.50 -15.08
N SER A 37 -14.15 5.63 -15.62
CA SER A 37 -15.61 5.79 -15.54
C SER A 37 -16.16 5.50 -14.14
N ALA A 38 -15.58 4.55 -13.41
CA ALA A 38 -16.07 4.13 -12.09
C ALA A 38 -14.92 3.63 -11.17
N MET A 39 -14.06 4.54 -10.73
CA MET A 39 -12.98 4.21 -9.79
C MET A 39 -13.50 4.15 -8.34
N TYR A 40 -13.59 2.96 -7.75
CA TYR A 40 -14.08 2.80 -6.38
C TYR A 40 -13.18 3.49 -5.34
N LYS A 41 -13.79 4.08 -4.30
CA LYS A 41 -13.07 4.57 -3.12
C LYS A 41 -12.75 3.38 -2.21
N LEU A 42 -11.49 3.26 -1.79
CA LEU A 42 -11.07 2.22 -0.86
C LEU A 42 -11.56 2.53 0.55
N LYS A 43 -11.79 1.46 1.31
CA LYS A 43 -12.03 1.47 2.76
C LYS A 43 -10.94 0.66 3.44
N TYR A 44 -10.62 1.00 4.68
CA TYR A 44 -9.70 0.21 5.49
C TYR A 44 -10.40 -1.08 5.95
N ASP A 45 -9.67 -2.20 5.94
CA ASP A 45 -10.14 -3.49 6.45
C ASP A 45 -9.09 -4.08 7.38
N CYS A 46 -9.47 -4.29 8.64
CA CYS A 46 -8.59 -4.84 9.67
C CYS A 46 -8.16 -6.29 9.41
N LYS A 47 -8.96 -7.09 8.69
CA LYS A 47 -8.60 -8.46 8.32
C LYS A 47 -7.47 -8.48 7.29
N LEU A 48 -7.48 -7.52 6.35
CA LEU A 48 -6.38 -7.34 5.40
C LEU A 48 -5.12 -6.83 6.09
N GLU A 49 -5.25 -5.97 7.11
CA GLU A 49 -4.11 -5.56 7.95
C GLU A 49 -3.48 -6.77 8.65
N GLU A 50 -4.29 -7.64 9.26
CA GLU A 50 -3.80 -8.82 9.97
C GLU A 50 -3.04 -9.77 9.03
N LEU A 51 -3.56 -9.99 7.82
CA LEU A 51 -2.89 -10.79 6.80
C LEU A 51 -1.56 -10.16 6.34
N ALA A 52 -1.54 -8.84 6.13
CA ALA A 52 -0.33 -8.11 5.75
C ALA A 52 0.71 -8.10 6.89
N MET A 53 0.26 -7.91 8.14
CA MET A 53 1.11 -7.89 9.33
C MET A 53 1.70 -9.26 9.62
N SER A 54 0.91 -10.34 9.49
CA SER A 54 1.43 -11.70 9.66
C SER A 54 2.49 -12.05 8.61
N HIS A 55 2.35 -11.55 7.37
CA HIS A 55 3.39 -11.67 6.36
C HIS A 55 4.62 -10.81 6.71
N ALA A 56 4.46 -9.52 7.00
CA ALA A 56 5.57 -8.63 7.32
C ALA A 56 6.43 -9.13 8.49
N LYS A 57 5.80 -9.76 9.49
CA LYS A 57 6.47 -10.37 10.66
C LYS A 57 7.41 -11.53 10.31
N THR A 58 7.28 -12.16 9.14
CA THR A 58 8.22 -13.22 8.73
C THR A 58 9.57 -12.65 8.32
N CYS A 59 9.66 -11.34 8.06
CA CYS A 59 10.85 -10.65 7.57
C CYS A 59 11.41 -11.24 6.26
N VAL A 60 10.57 -11.91 5.47
CA VAL A 60 10.93 -12.44 4.15
C VAL A 60 10.48 -11.44 3.09
N TYR A 61 11.41 -10.93 2.29
CA TYR A 61 11.07 -10.10 1.14
C TYR A 61 10.68 -10.98 -0.06
N GLY A 62 9.38 -11.19 -0.23
CA GLY A 62 8.81 -11.97 -1.31
C GLY A 62 7.29 -12.02 -1.17
N HIS A 63 6.57 -12.42 -2.22
CA HIS A 63 5.12 -12.57 -2.15
C HIS A 63 4.73 -13.89 -1.48
N ARG A 64 3.61 -13.87 -0.72
CA ARG A 64 2.98 -15.12 -0.29
C ARG A 64 2.32 -15.83 -1.47
N PRO A 65 2.23 -17.18 -1.46
CA PRO A 65 1.53 -17.90 -2.51
C PRO A 65 0.04 -17.54 -2.52
N ASN A 66 -0.58 -17.52 -3.70
CA ASN A 66 -1.98 -17.15 -3.86
C ASN A 66 -2.93 -18.08 -3.06
N SER A 67 -2.52 -19.32 -2.78
CA SER A 67 -3.27 -20.27 -1.95
C SER A 67 -3.47 -19.78 -0.51
N GLU A 68 -2.53 -18.98 0.01
CA GLU A 68 -2.62 -18.39 1.36
C GLU A 68 -3.36 -17.04 1.37
N ARG A 69 -3.63 -16.45 0.20
CA ARG A 69 -4.30 -15.16 0.05
C ARG A 69 -5.27 -15.14 -1.15
N PRO A 70 -6.28 -16.03 -1.15
CA PRO A 70 -7.20 -16.18 -2.28
C PRO A 70 -7.95 -14.88 -2.54
N ASN A 71 -7.93 -14.42 -3.80
CA ASN A 71 -8.56 -13.16 -4.25
C ASN A 71 -8.03 -11.89 -3.57
N ILE A 72 -6.86 -11.95 -2.91
CA ILE A 72 -6.23 -10.81 -2.27
C ILE A 72 -4.93 -10.46 -3.01
N GLY A 73 -4.88 -9.26 -3.58
CA GLY A 73 -3.66 -8.68 -4.12
C GLY A 73 -2.71 -8.24 -3.01
N GLU A 74 -1.41 -8.24 -3.30
CA GLU A 74 -0.37 -7.92 -2.34
C GLU A 74 0.67 -7.00 -2.97
N ASN A 75 1.08 -5.94 -2.25
CA ASN A 75 2.22 -5.10 -2.56
C ASN A 75 3.22 -5.20 -1.40
N ILE A 76 4.51 -5.37 -1.70
CA ILE A 76 5.59 -5.45 -0.71
C ILE A 76 6.64 -4.37 -0.97
N TYR A 77 7.19 -3.81 0.10
CA TYR A 77 8.27 -2.82 0.03
C TYR A 77 9.20 -3.00 1.24
N THR A 78 10.49 -2.78 1.03
CA THR A 78 11.50 -2.76 2.09
C THR A 78 12.42 -1.56 1.87
N LEU A 79 12.90 -0.98 2.97
CA LEU A 79 13.89 0.09 2.96
C LEU A 79 15.03 -0.33 3.87
N LEU A 80 16.25 -0.33 3.35
CA LEU A 80 17.45 -0.50 4.16
C LEU A 80 17.86 0.88 4.69
N VAL A 81 17.71 1.10 5.98
CA VAL A 81 18.24 2.29 6.66
C VAL A 81 19.49 1.87 7.43
N PRO A 82 20.70 2.29 7.00
CA PRO A 82 21.93 1.98 7.72
C PRO A 82 21.85 2.51 9.17
N GLY A 83 22.13 1.65 10.15
CA GLY A 83 22.15 2.03 11.57
C GLY A 83 20.80 2.08 12.28
N SER A 84 19.68 1.77 11.61
CA SER A 84 18.38 1.62 12.28
C SER A 84 18.16 0.19 12.77
N ASP A 85 17.57 0.04 13.96
CA ASP A 85 17.06 -1.24 14.42
C ASP A 85 15.96 -1.76 13.46
N ARG A 86 15.99 -3.05 13.13
CA ARG A 86 15.10 -3.70 12.13
C ARG A 86 13.63 -3.74 12.56
N THR A 87 13.31 -3.24 13.74
CA THR A 87 11.99 -3.28 14.38
C THR A 87 11.18 -1.98 14.21
N MET A 88 11.63 -1.05 13.36
CA MET A 88 10.96 0.24 13.15
C MET A 88 9.55 0.08 12.56
N ASN A 89 8.57 -0.01 13.45
CA ASN A 89 7.14 0.00 13.18
C ASN A 89 6.66 1.40 12.75
N GLY A 90 7.08 1.87 11.57
CA GLY A 90 6.39 2.93 10.82
C GLY A 90 6.25 4.33 11.46
N GLU A 91 7.01 4.67 12.50
CA GLU A 91 6.89 5.97 13.18
C GLU A 91 7.80 7.10 12.65
N TRP A 92 8.62 6.84 11.63
CA TRP A 92 9.57 7.84 11.13
C TRP A 92 9.03 8.70 10.00
N VAL A 93 7.90 9.38 10.21
CA VAL A 93 7.59 10.63 9.50
C VAL A 93 6.62 11.50 10.33
N SER A 94 7.16 12.51 11.01
CA SER A 94 6.42 13.70 11.47
C SER A 94 7.31 14.91 11.31
#